data_AF-A0A8T4B070-F1
#
_entry.id   AF-A0A8T4B070-F1
#
_cell.length_a   1.000
_cell.length_b   1.000
_cell.length_c   1.000
_cell.angle_alpha   90.00
_cell.angle_beta   90.00
_cell.angle_gamma   90.00
#
_symmetry.space_group_name_H-M   'P 1'
#
loop_
_entity.id
_entity.type
_entity.pdbx_description
1 polymer ?
#
loop_
_entity_poly.entity_id
_entity_poly.type
_entity_poly.pdbx_seq_one_letter_code
_entity_poly.pdbx_strand_id
1 'polypeptide(L)'
;MKRIDTQLGTLVLDDHVCPTRLKAELRGLELLCSIVNSTPIWSLELDSEKPFIISNDNGPTVLIDIFESIRKKVCEGDPHITVYMSQRPVCILRDCDVVDTPSTDSLVSLVLLGIAGWPIDSTPPTLGKKSIMASSMDIEDTTTLSTADYNQIQSALHLQQEGFTHAGISVLAQMARRLYVCRCWHIDKIKLILQPILETFEDAELQTYLRQPDEQTDVLFLA
;
A
#
# COMPACT_ATOMS: atom_id res chain seq x y z
N MET A 1 3.74 -22.61 -28.06
CA MET A 1 3.54 -21.76 -26.87
C MET A 1 3.79 -20.30 -27.26
N LYS A 2 2.91 -19.40 -26.82
CA LYS A 2 2.98 -17.96 -27.07
C LYS A 2 3.61 -17.26 -25.88
N ARG A 3 4.66 -16.45 -26.12
CA ARG A 3 5.34 -15.64 -25.09
C ARG A 3 4.98 -14.19 -25.26
N ILE A 4 4.64 -13.52 -24.16
CA ILE A 4 4.19 -12.13 -24.15
C ILE A 4 4.94 -11.40 -23.05
N ASP A 5 5.73 -10.40 -23.42
CA ASP A 5 6.43 -9.58 -22.46
C ASP A 5 5.50 -8.55 -21.84
N THR A 6 5.54 -8.44 -20.52
CA THR A 6 4.72 -7.52 -19.73
C THR A 6 5.61 -6.77 -18.74
N GLN A 7 5.07 -5.74 -18.09
CA GLN A 7 5.77 -5.02 -17.03
C GLN A 7 6.10 -5.86 -15.79
N LEU A 8 5.52 -7.06 -15.66
CA LEU A 8 5.78 -8.01 -14.58
C LEU A 8 6.68 -9.19 -14.99
N GLY A 9 7.18 -9.19 -16.22
CA GLY A 9 7.93 -10.30 -16.82
C GLY A 9 7.19 -10.97 -17.98
N THR A 10 7.65 -12.15 -18.39
CA THR A 10 7.12 -12.85 -19.57
C THR A 10 5.97 -13.79 -19.20
N LEU A 11 4.77 -13.48 -19.67
CA LEU A 11 3.61 -14.36 -19.61
C LEU A 11 3.69 -15.42 -20.73
N VAL A 12 3.57 -16.70 -20.36
CA VAL A 12 3.61 -17.82 -21.29
C VAL A 12 2.23 -18.48 -21.36
N LEU A 13 1.67 -18.54 -22.57
CA LEU A 13 0.34 -19.08 -22.86
C LEU A 13 0.40 -20.15 -23.97
N ASP A 14 -0.71 -20.84 -24.20
CA ASP A 14 -0.88 -21.72 -25.36
C ASP A 14 -0.99 -20.93 -26.67
N ASP A 15 -0.78 -21.59 -27.81
CA ASP A 15 -0.78 -20.91 -29.11
C ASP A 15 -2.15 -20.40 -29.55
N HIS A 16 -3.22 -21.04 -29.06
CA HIS A 16 -4.60 -20.78 -29.47
C HIS A 16 -5.36 -19.95 -28.43
N VAL A 17 -4.91 -18.71 -28.22
CA VAL A 17 -5.55 -17.76 -27.31
C VAL A 17 -6.39 -16.74 -28.08
N CYS A 18 -7.62 -16.53 -27.62
CA CYS A 18 -8.51 -15.50 -28.14
C CYS A 18 -7.88 -14.09 -27.98
N PRO A 19 -7.63 -13.35 -29.07
CA PRO A 19 -6.92 -12.06 -29.01
C PRO A 19 -7.65 -10.99 -28.19
N THR A 20 -9.00 -10.97 -28.22
CA THR A 20 -9.80 -9.99 -27.48
C THR A 20 -9.73 -10.22 -25.97
N ARG A 21 -9.83 -11.49 -25.53
CA ARG A 21 -9.65 -11.86 -24.12
C ARG A 21 -8.26 -11.52 -23.62
N LEU A 22 -7.23 -11.87 -24.40
CA LEU A 22 -5.85 -11.53 -24.05
C LEU A 22 -5.64 -10.01 -23.93
N LYS A 23 -6.19 -9.22 -24.86
CA LYS A 23 -6.11 -7.76 -24.79
C LYS A 23 -6.79 -7.21 -23.53
N ALA A 24 -7.92 -7.79 -23.12
CA ALA A 24 -8.60 -7.41 -21.88
C ALA A 24 -7.75 -7.73 -20.64
N GLU A 25 -7.12 -8.91 -20.59
CA GLU A 25 -6.21 -9.28 -19.50
C GLU A 25 -5.00 -8.34 -19.41
N LEU A 26 -4.36 -8.01 -20.54
CA LEU A 26 -3.20 -7.11 -20.54
C LEU A 26 -3.59 -5.70 -20.08
N ARG A 27 -4.76 -5.18 -20.48
CA ARG A 27 -5.26 -3.89 -19.99
C ARG A 27 -5.55 -3.94 -18.48
N GLY A 28 -6.15 -5.02 -17.99
CA GLY A 28 -6.40 -5.21 -16.56
C GLY A 28 -5.11 -5.36 -15.76
N LEU A 29 -4.07 -5.96 -16.34
CA LEU A 29 -2.74 -6.10 -15.74
C LEU A 29 -2.07 -4.73 -15.55
N GLU A 30 -2.17 -3.84 -16.54
CA GLU A 30 -1.68 -2.46 -16.43
C GLU A 30 -2.33 -1.74 -15.23
N LEU A 31 -3.65 -1.83 -15.11
CA LEU A 31 -4.41 -1.27 -13.99
C LEU A 31 -4.01 -1.89 -12.65
N LEU A 32 -3.91 -3.22 -12.60
CA LEU A 32 -3.55 -3.96 -11.38
C LEU A 32 -2.22 -3.47 -10.82
N CYS A 33 -1.18 -3.35 -11.66
CA CYS A 33 0.12 -2.88 -11.19
C CYS A 33 0.08 -1.41 -10.79
N SER A 34 -0.67 -0.57 -11.49
CA SER A 34 -0.85 0.83 -11.09
C SER A 34 -1.45 0.93 -9.69
N ILE A 35 -2.45 0.11 -9.37
CA ILE A 35 -3.08 0.08 -8.04
C ILE A 35 -2.09 -0.43 -6.99
N VAL A 36 -1.43 -1.57 -7.24
CA VAL A 36 -0.48 -2.17 -6.30
C VAL A 36 0.68 -1.22 -6.00
N ASN A 37 1.25 -0.56 -7.01
CA ASN A 37 2.34 0.40 -6.81
C ASN A 37 1.90 1.71 -6.11
N SER A 38 0.60 1.95 -5.99
CA SER A 38 0.03 3.15 -5.35
C SER A 38 -0.42 2.94 -3.90
N THR A 39 -0.16 1.76 -3.32
CA THR A 39 -0.57 1.42 -1.96
C THR A 39 0.57 0.75 -1.19
N PRO A 40 0.74 1.02 0.12
CA PRO A 40 1.70 0.29 0.96
C PRO A 40 1.21 -1.11 1.34
N ILE A 41 -0.08 -1.42 1.14
CA ILE A 41 -0.72 -2.67 1.57
C ILE A 41 -0.25 -3.88 0.76
N TRP A 42 0.26 -3.65 -0.44
CA TRP A 42 0.65 -4.70 -1.38
C TRP A 42 2.03 -4.42 -1.96
N SER A 43 2.81 -5.48 -2.22
CA SER A 43 4.09 -5.43 -2.92
C SER A 43 4.07 -6.35 -4.13
N LEU A 44 4.82 -5.99 -5.17
CA LEU A 44 5.15 -6.88 -6.28
C LEU A 44 6.48 -7.57 -5.98
N GLU A 45 6.47 -8.90 -6.00
CA GLU A 45 7.66 -9.73 -5.95
C GLU A 45 7.98 -10.22 -7.36
N LEU A 46 9.07 -9.71 -7.92
CA LEU A 46 9.48 -9.92 -9.32
C LEU A 46 10.80 -10.69 -9.43
N ASP A 47 11.51 -10.92 -8.32
CA ASP A 47 12.80 -11.62 -8.33
C ASP A 47 12.63 -13.14 -8.46
N SER A 48 11.38 -13.62 -8.37
CA SER A 48 11.01 -15.02 -8.57
C SER A 48 10.76 -15.33 -10.06
N GLU A 49 10.84 -16.61 -10.46
CA GLU A 49 10.50 -17.04 -11.84
C GLU A 49 9.07 -16.67 -12.27
N LYS A 50 8.20 -16.33 -11.31
CA LYS A 50 6.82 -15.87 -11.53
C LYS A 50 6.52 -14.60 -10.70
N PRO A 51 5.75 -13.65 -11.24
CA PRO A 51 5.39 -12.47 -10.48
C PRO A 51 4.30 -12.79 -9.45
N PHE A 52 4.55 -12.41 -8.20
CA PHE A 52 3.56 -12.49 -7.12
C PHE A 52 3.15 -11.10 -6.64
N ILE A 53 1.87 -10.94 -6.30
CA ILE A 53 1.43 -9.85 -5.42
C ILE A 53 1.41 -10.40 -4.00
N ILE A 54 2.07 -9.68 -3.08
CA ILE A 54 2.23 -10.05 -1.67
C ILE A 54 1.54 -9.02 -0.80
N SER A 55 0.75 -9.47 0.17
CA SER A 55 0.13 -8.58 1.15
C SER A 55 1.13 -8.21 2.25
N ASN A 56 1.28 -6.91 2.51
CA ASN A 56 2.18 -6.32 3.52
C ASN A 56 1.44 -5.83 4.77
N ASP A 57 0.18 -6.22 4.89
CA ASP A 57 -0.74 -5.83 5.94
C ASP A 57 -0.79 -6.87 7.06
N ASN A 58 -1.56 -6.56 8.10
CA ASN A 58 -1.67 -7.40 9.28
C ASN A 58 -2.37 -8.74 9.01
N GLY A 59 -2.02 -9.76 9.79
CA GLY A 59 -2.60 -11.10 9.68
C GLY A 59 -1.84 -12.02 8.70
N PRO A 60 -2.47 -13.13 8.28
CA PRO A 60 -1.86 -14.10 7.36
C PRO A 60 -1.42 -13.46 6.04
N THR A 61 -0.19 -13.69 5.59
CA THR A 61 0.28 -13.21 4.28
C THR A 61 -0.55 -13.81 3.16
N VAL A 62 -1.09 -12.96 2.28
CA VAL A 62 -1.76 -13.38 1.04
C VAL A 62 -0.78 -13.23 -0.12
N LEU A 63 -0.64 -14.29 -0.92
CA LEU A 63 0.16 -14.32 -2.14
C LEU A 63 -0.77 -14.60 -3.32
N ILE A 64 -0.62 -13.85 -4.41
CA ILE A 64 -1.42 -13.99 -5.62
C ILE A 64 -0.49 -14.32 -6.78
N ASP A 65 -0.67 -15.48 -7.41
CA ASP A 65 0.03 -15.83 -8.65
C ASP A 65 -0.74 -15.25 -9.83
N ILE A 66 -0.24 -14.13 -10.35
CA ILE A 66 -0.90 -13.33 -11.38
C ILE A 66 -0.93 -14.09 -12.71
N PHE A 67 0.23 -14.62 -13.11
CA PHE A 67 0.37 -15.27 -14.41
C PHE A 67 -0.36 -16.60 -14.44
N GLU A 68 -0.35 -17.38 -13.37
CA GLU A 68 -1.11 -18.62 -13.32
C GLU A 68 -2.62 -18.36 -13.34
N SER A 69 -3.10 -17.31 -12.66
CA SER A 69 -4.51 -16.90 -12.68
C SER A 69 -4.99 -16.49 -14.08
N ILE A 70 -4.14 -15.76 -14.82
CA ILE A 70 -4.43 -15.39 -16.21
C ILE A 70 -4.37 -16.62 -17.12
N ARG A 71 -3.31 -17.43 -17.01
CA ARG A 71 -3.09 -18.63 -17.84
C ARG A 71 -4.26 -19.60 -17.72
N LYS A 72 -4.65 -19.96 -16.50
CA LYS A 72 -5.77 -20.88 -16.26
C LYS A 72 -7.08 -20.38 -16.82
N LYS A 73 -7.42 -19.10 -16.63
CA LYS A 73 -8.65 -18.52 -17.20
C LYS A 73 -8.62 -18.49 -18.73
N VAL A 74 -7.50 -18.09 -19.31
CA VAL A 74 -7.37 -17.89 -20.76
C VAL A 74 -7.27 -19.21 -21.51
N CYS A 75 -6.51 -20.18 -20.99
CA CYS A 75 -6.26 -21.47 -21.63
C CYS A 75 -7.30 -22.53 -21.25
N GLU A 76 -7.69 -22.59 -19.97
CA GLU A 76 -8.50 -23.69 -19.42
C GLU A 76 -9.94 -23.24 -19.12
N GLY A 77 -10.24 -21.94 -19.19
CA GLY A 77 -11.54 -21.39 -18.82
C GLY A 77 -11.81 -21.43 -17.31
N ASP A 78 -10.80 -21.74 -16.49
CA ASP A 78 -10.93 -21.86 -15.05
C ASP A 78 -11.25 -20.48 -14.43
N PRO A 79 -12.38 -20.35 -13.71
CA PRO A 79 -12.75 -19.09 -13.06
C PRO A 79 -11.98 -18.79 -11.77
N HIS A 80 -11.15 -19.72 -11.27
CA HIS A 80 -10.44 -19.54 -10.01
C HIS A 80 -9.22 -18.63 -10.14
N ILE A 81 -9.03 -17.77 -9.14
CA ILE A 81 -7.77 -17.05 -8.95
C ILE A 81 -6.82 -17.90 -8.11
N THR A 82 -5.55 -17.95 -8.51
CA THR A 82 -4.51 -18.73 -7.83
C THR A 82 -3.94 -17.91 -6.69
N VAL A 83 -4.41 -18.20 -5.47
CA VAL A 83 -4.09 -17.46 -4.25
C VAL A 83 -3.57 -18.40 -3.18
N TYR A 84 -2.66 -17.91 -2.34
CA TYR A 84 -2.15 -18.61 -1.17
C TYR A 84 -2.32 -17.73 0.07
N MET A 85 -2.62 -18.33 1.21
CA MET A 85 -2.64 -17.66 2.51
C MET A 85 -1.69 -18.43 3.44
N SER A 86 -0.66 -17.75 3.94
CA SER A 86 0.43 -18.37 4.70
C SER A 86 1.00 -19.61 3.97
N GLN A 87 1.30 -19.44 2.68
CA GLN A 87 1.85 -20.47 1.78
C GLN A 87 0.94 -21.68 1.51
N ARG A 88 -0.32 -21.67 1.97
CA ARG A 88 -1.29 -22.71 1.65
C ARG A 88 -2.24 -22.25 0.54
N PRO A 89 -2.54 -23.07 -0.47
CA PRO A 89 -3.45 -22.68 -1.54
C PRO A 89 -4.84 -22.39 -0.97
N VAL A 90 -5.43 -21.30 -1.42
CA VAL A 90 -6.78 -20.85 -1.07
C VAL A 90 -7.58 -20.73 -2.36
N CYS A 91 -8.73 -21.39 -2.37
CA CYS A 91 -9.65 -21.34 -3.48
C CYS A 91 -10.52 -20.08 -3.36
N ILE A 92 -10.50 -19.21 -4.37
CA ILE A 92 -11.44 -18.10 -4.49
C ILE A 92 -12.13 -18.28 -5.84
N LEU A 93 -13.38 -18.73 -5.75
CA LEU A 93 -14.24 -18.96 -6.91
C LEU A 93 -14.91 -17.64 -7.31
N ARG A 94 -14.82 -17.29 -8.59
CA ARG A 94 -15.67 -16.24 -9.17
C ARG A 94 -17.07 -16.80 -9.35
N ASP A 95 -18.07 -16.02 -9.01
CA ASP A 95 -19.46 -16.43 -9.19
C ASP A 95 -19.73 -16.78 -10.67
N CYS A 96 -20.26 -17.98 -10.89
CA CYS A 96 -20.37 -18.61 -12.21
C CYS A 96 -21.43 -17.95 -13.09
N ASP A 97 -22.37 -17.21 -12.47
CA ASP A 97 -23.50 -16.55 -13.13
C ASP A 97 -23.17 -15.14 -13.67
N VAL A 98 -21.90 -14.75 -13.61
CA VAL A 98 -21.42 -13.39 -13.97
C VAL A 98 -20.90 -13.33 -15.41
N VAL A 99 -21.08 -12.17 -16.03
CA VAL A 99 -20.48 -11.76 -17.31
C VAL A 99 -19.02 -12.20 -17.40
N ASP A 100 -18.63 -12.79 -18.54
CA ASP A 100 -17.25 -13.21 -18.80
C ASP A 100 -16.30 -12.01 -18.76
N THR A 101 -15.64 -11.86 -17.62
CA THR A 101 -14.70 -10.78 -17.31
C THR A 101 -13.28 -11.33 -17.22
N PRO A 102 -12.26 -10.53 -17.57
CA PRO A 102 -10.86 -10.95 -17.45
C PRO A 102 -10.54 -11.30 -15.99
N SER A 103 -9.64 -12.26 -15.75
CA SER A 103 -9.15 -12.64 -14.42
C SER A 103 -8.60 -11.46 -13.65
N THR A 104 -7.92 -10.56 -14.35
CA THR A 104 -7.35 -9.33 -13.79
C THR A 104 -8.38 -8.44 -13.07
N ASP A 105 -9.65 -8.41 -13.47
CA ASP A 105 -10.70 -7.66 -12.74
C ASP A 105 -10.94 -8.24 -11.33
N SER A 106 -10.88 -9.57 -11.18
CA SER A 106 -11.00 -10.22 -9.88
C SER A 106 -9.72 -10.09 -9.06
N LEU A 107 -8.55 -10.08 -9.69
CA LEU A 107 -7.30 -9.75 -9.01
C LEU A 107 -7.33 -8.31 -8.46
N VAL A 108 -7.81 -7.35 -9.25
CA VAL A 108 -8.01 -5.95 -8.81
C VAL A 108 -8.98 -5.89 -7.64
N SER A 109 -10.10 -6.60 -7.73
CA SER A 109 -11.10 -6.64 -6.65
C SER A 109 -10.49 -7.19 -5.35
N LEU A 110 -9.67 -8.24 -5.44
CA LEU A 110 -8.99 -8.81 -4.28
C LEU A 110 -7.95 -7.86 -3.67
N VAL A 111 -7.19 -7.16 -4.51
CA VAL A 111 -6.26 -6.11 -4.07
C VAL A 111 -7.01 -4.98 -3.37
N LEU A 112 -8.14 -4.53 -3.91
CA LEU A 112 -8.99 -3.51 -3.31
C LEU A 112 -9.59 -3.97 -1.96
N LEU A 113 -9.93 -5.26 -1.80
CA LEU A 113 -10.35 -5.80 -0.50
C LEU A 113 -9.23 -5.65 0.56
N GLY A 114 -7.99 -5.92 0.18
CA GLY A 114 -6.85 -5.68 1.07
C GLY A 114 -6.69 -4.21 1.43
N ILE A 115 -6.81 -3.31 0.44
CA ILE A 115 -6.74 -1.85 0.66
C ILE A 115 -7.87 -1.39 1.59
N ALA A 116 -9.06 -1.98 1.47
CA ALA A 116 -10.20 -1.71 2.33
C ALA A 116 -10.10 -2.36 3.73
N GLY A 117 -9.00 -3.04 4.04
CA GLY A 117 -8.78 -3.66 5.35
C GLY A 117 -9.55 -4.97 5.57
N TRP A 118 -9.87 -5.71 4.49
CA TRP A 118 -10.55 -7.01 4.54
C TRP A 118 -11.89 -6.97 5.29
N PRO A 119 -12.86 -6.15 4.83
CA PRO A 119 -14.18 -6.09 5.44
C PRO A 119 -14.81 -7.49 5.52
N ILE A 120 -15.26 -7.89 6.71
CA ILE A 120 -15.70 -9.26 7.01
C ILE A 120 -16.79 -9.73 6.05
N ASP A 121 -17.79 -8.88 5.79
CA ASP A 121 -18.96 -9.26 4.97
C ASP A 121 -18.65 -9.31 3.47
N SER A 122 -17.56 -8.70 3.01
CA SER A 122 -17.17 -8.68 1.58
C SER A 122 -15.95 -9.53 1.27
N THR A 123 -15.24 -10.02 2.30
CA THR A 123 -14.07 -10.89 2.13
C THR A 123 -14.53 -12.32 1.87
N PRO A 124 -14.00 -13.02 0.84
CA PRO A 124 -14.34 -14.42 0.59
C PRO A 124 -14.15 -15.28 1.85
N PRO A 125 -15.09 -16.22 2.16
CA PRO A 125 -15.01 -17.03 3.37
C PRO A 125 -13.68 -17.82 3.51
N THR A 126 -13.07 -18.18 2.39
CA THR A 126 -11.78 -18.87 2.33
C THR A 126 -10.61 -18.00 2.79
N LEU A 127 -10.77 -16.68 2.79
CA LEU A 127 -9.89 -15.69 3.42
C LEU A 127 -10.45 -15.13 4.73
N GLY A 128 -11.49 -15.74 5.33
CA GLY A 128 -12.11 -15.23 6.56
C GLY A 128 -11.14 -15.12 7.74
N LYS A 129 -10.10 -15.96 7.78
CA LYS A 129 -9.04 -15.82 8.79
C LYS A 129 -8.24 -14.52 8.62
N LYS A 130 -8.06 -14.06 7.37
CA LYS A 130 -7.44 -12.77 7.06
C LYS A 130 -8.29 -11.62 7.56
N SER A 131 -9.60 -11.60 7.27
CA SER A 131 -10.50 -10.53 7.73
C SER A 131 -10.59 -10.47 9.25
N ILE A 132 -10.76 -11.61 9.94
CA ILE A 132 -10.80 -11.65 11.40
C ILE A 132 -9.49 -11.12 11.98
N MET A 133 -8.33 -11.58 11.49
CA MET A 133 -7.05 -11.18 12.06
C MET A 133 -6.67 -9.74 11.72
N ALA A 134 -6.98 -9.28 10.51
CA ALA A 134 -6.83 -7.89 10.10
C ALA A 134 -7.73 -6.94 10.93
N SER A 135 -8.91 -7.40 11.35
CA SER A 135 -9.80 -6.66 12.25
C SER A 135 -9.41 -6.72 13.74
N SER A 136 -8.57 -7.69 14.13
CA SER A 136 -8.24 -7.97 15.55
C SER A 136 -7.00 -7.26 16.08
N MET A 137 -6.26 -6.57 15.22
CA MET A 137 -5.29 -5.55 15.64
C MET A 137 -5.84 -4.22 15.17
N ASP A 138 -5.90 -3.24 16.06
CA ASP A 138 -6.22 -1.86 15.70
C ASP A 138 -5.37 -1.51 14.47
N ILE A 139 -6.04 -1.28 13.33
CA ILE A 139 -5.43 -0.48 12.28
C ILE A 139 -5.19 0.84 12.99
N GLU A 140 -3.95 1.12 13.40
CA GLU A 140 -3.57 2.42 13.92
C GLU A 140 -4.16 3.41 12.94
N ASP A 141 -5.12 4.23 13.40
CA ASP A 141 -5.80 5.17 12.54
C ASP A 141 -4.71 6.04 11.93
N THR A 142 -4.36 5.72 10.69
CA THR A 142 -3.21 6.34 10.07
C THR A 142 -3.50 7.82 9.87
N THR A 143 -4.74 8.30 10.03
CA THR A 143 -5.15 9.69 9.91
C THR A 143 -5.04 10.51 11.21
N THR A 144 -4.72 9.93 12.36
CA THR A 144 -4.55 10.69 13.62
C THR A 144 -3.15 10.53 14.20
N LEU A 145 -2.65 11.49 14.98
CA LEU A 145 -1.31 11.35 15.58
C LEU A 145 -1.26 10.12 16.50
N SER A 146 -0.21 9.31 16.37
CA SER A 146 0.02 8.18 17.25
C SER A 146 0.66 8.63 18.56
N THR A 147 0.69 7.76 19.58
CA THR A 147 1.43 8.01 20.83
C THR A 147 2.90 8.35 20.58
N ALA A 148 3.53 7.71 19.58
CA ALA A 148 4.92 7.99 19.22
C ALA A 148 5.09 9.41 18.65
N ASP A 149 4.12 9.89 17.85
CA ASP A 149 4.14 11.28 17.36
C ASP A 149 3.98 12.27 18.52
N TYR A 150 3.05 12.02 19.45
CA TYR A 150 2.90 12.85 20.66
C TYR A 150 4.19 12.88 21.49
N ASN A 151 4.87 11.75 21.65
CA ASN A 151 6.14 11.68 22.38
C ASN A 151 7.25 12.50 21.69
N GLN A 152 7.26 12.56 20.36
CA GLN A 152 8.19 13.40 19.61
C GLN A 152 7.89 14.88 19.78
N ILE A 153 6.60 15.27 19.77
CA ILE A 153 6.18 16.65 20.07
C ILE A 153 6.65 17.05 21.47
N GLN A 154 6.40 16.19 22.48
CA GLN A 154 6.83 16.48 23.85
C GLN A 154 8.36 16.57 23.96
N SER A 155 9.09 15.72 23.24
CA SER A 155 10.55 15.76 23.21
C SER A 155 11.06 17.06 22.57
N ALA A 156 10.43 17.53 21.49
CA ALA A 156 10.78 18.80 20.85
C ALA A 156 10.55 20.00 21.79
N LEU A 157 9.41 20.03 22.48
CA LEU A 157 9.08 21.07 23.46
C LEU A 157 10.02 21.03 24.67
N HIS A 158 10.40 19.84 25.15
CA HIS A 158 11.37 19.71 26.23
C HIS A 158 12.76 20.22 25.81
N LEU A 159 13.23 19.87 24.60
CA LEU A 159 14.48 20.39 24.06
C LEU A 159 14.47 21.91 23.96
N GLN A 160 13.35 22.50 23.56
CA GLN A 160 13.17 23.95 23.54
C GLN A 160 13.31 24.55 24.93
N GLN A 161 12.67 23.98 25.95
CA GLN A 161 12.73 24.46 27.33
C GLN A 161 14.16 24.42 27.90
N GLU A 162 14.95 23.43 27.51
CA GLU A 162 16.35 23.28 27.89
C GLU A 162 17.32 24.16 27.04
N GLY A 163 16.79 24.96 26.11
CA GLY A 163 17.57 25.87 25.26
C GLY A 163 18.18 25.23 24.00
N PHE A 164 17.80 24.00 23.67
CA PHE A 164 18.23 23.27 22.46
C PHE A 164 17.22 23.42 21.32
N THR A 165 16.84 24.66 21.01
CA THR A 165 15.74 24.96 20.07
C THR A 165 15.93 24.34 18.69
N HIS A 166 17.13 24.43 18.09
CA HIS A 166 17.41 23.83 16.77
C HIS A 166 17.12 22.33 16.76
N ALA A 167 17.54 21.62 17.81
CA ALA A 167 17.28 20.19 17.94
C ALA A 167 15.78 19.89 18.12
N GLY A 168 15.06 20.75 18.86
CA GLY A 168 13.60 20.66 18.97
C GLY A 168 12.90 20.78 17.61
N ILE A 169 13.27 21.78 16.82
CA ILE A 169 12.72 22.00 15.46
C ILE A 169 13.06 20.81 14.55
N SER A 170 14.30 20.30 14.63
CA SER A 170 14.75 19.11 13.89
C SER A 170 13.88 17.87 14.16
N VAL A 171 13.52 17.63 15.43
CA VAL A 171 12.64 16.52 15.81
C VAL A 171 11.26 16.67 15.17
N LEU A 172 10.68 17.88 15.17
CA LEU A 172 9.40 18.14 14.51
C LEU A 172 9.50 17.96 12.99
N ALA A 173 10.59 18.40 12.37
CA ALA A 173 10.84 18.20 10.95
C ALA A 173 10.91 16.71 10.59
N GLN A 174 11.63 15.92 11.38
CA GLN A 174 11.75 14.48 11.18
C GLN A 174 10.40 13.77 11.35
N MET A 175 9.61 14.18 12.34
CA MET A 175 8.24 13.70 12.51
C MET A 175 7.41 14.00 11.26
N ALA A 176 7.46 15.23 10.74
CA ALA A 176 6.73 15.66 9.56
C ALA A 176 7.07 14.80 8.32
N ARG A 177 8.37 14.56 8.08
CA ARG A 177 8.83 13.68 7.00
C ARG A 177 8.27 12.26 7.15
N ARG A 178 8.27 11.71 8.37
CA ARG A 178 7.69 10.38 8.63
C ARG A 178 6.18 10.35 8.37
N LEU A 179 5.43 11.36 8.82
CA LEU A 179 3.98 11.46 8.57
C LEU A 179 3.68 11.53 7.07
N TYR A 180 4.50 12.26 6.31
CA TYR A 180 4.37 12.34 4.85
C TYR A 180 4.73 11.01 4.16
N VAL A 181 5.93 10.48 4.39
CA VAL A 181 6.45 9.32 3.65
C VAL A 181 5.83 8.00 4.11
N CYS A 182 5.75 7.78 5.42
CA CYS A 182 5.34 6.49 5.96
C CYS A 182 3.81 6.40 6.16
N ARG A 183 3.14 7.54 6.32
CA ARG A 183 1.67 7.59 6.57
C ARG A 183 0.88 8.31 5.48
N CYS A 184 1.55 8.76 4.41
CA CYS A 184 0.92 9.41 3.26
C CYS A 184 0.04 10.63 3.61
N TRP A 185 0.41 11.40 4.64
CA TRP A 185 -0.36 12.60 4.98
C TRP A 185 -0.12 13.70 3.96
N HIS A 186 -1.18 14.43 3.62
CA HIS A 186 -1.04 15.64 2.81
C HIS A 186 -0.26 16.72 3.59
N ILE A 187 0.58 17.48 2.88
CA ILE A 187 1.42 18.54 3.48
C ILE A 187 0.56 19.53 4.27
N ASP A 188 -0.57 19.96 3.73
CA ASP A 188 -1.47 20.92 4.40
C ASP A 188 -1.96 20.43 5.76
N LYS A 189 -2.23 19.13 5.88
CA LYS A 189 -2.66 18.51 7.14
C LYS A 189 -1.52 18.52 8.15
N ILE A 190 -0.31 18.19 7.71
CA ILE A 190 0.88 18.21 8.56
C ILE A 190 1.13 19.64 9.06
N LYS A 191 1.06 20.64 8.17
CA LYS A 191 1.19 22.06 8.53
C LYS A 191 0.16 22.49 9.57
N LEU A 192 -1.12 22.14 9.35
CA LEU A 192 -2.20 22.48 10.27
C LEU A 192 -1.97 21.93 11.69
N ILE A 193 -1.34 20.77 11.81
CA ILE A 193 -1.01 20.15 13.10
C ILE A 193 0.25 20.76 13.72
N LEU A 194 1.27 21.05 12.92
CA LEU A 194 2.52 21.62 13.41
C LEU A 194 2.40 23.10 13.78
N GLN A 195 1.54 23.86 13.10
CA GLN A 195 1.40 25.30 13.29
C GLN A 195 1.25 25.72 14.78
N PRO A 196 0.29 25.19 15.56
CA PRO A 196 0.14 25.60 16.97
C PRO A 196 1.35 25.22 17.84
N ILE A 197 2.17 24.26 17.40
CA ILE A 197 3.40 23.86 18.10
C ILE A 197 4.52 24.80 17.70
N LEU A 198 4.68 25.11 16.41
CA LEU A 198 5.71 26.03 15.92
C LEU A 198 5.50 27.46 16.42
N GLU A 199 4.25 27.86 16.68
CA GLU A 199 3.92 29.13 17.33
C GLU A 199 4.48 29.25 18.76
N THR A 200 4.90 28.14 19.39
CA THR A 200 5.60 28.18 20.69
C THR A 200 7.08 28.48 20.56
N PHE A 201 7.66 28.35 19.36
CA PHE A 201 9.06 28.66 19.07
C PHE A 201 9.21 30.15 18.71
N GLU A 202 10.35 30.76 19.05
CA GLU A 202 10.59 32.13 18.62
C GLU A 202 10.78 32.18 17.10
N ASP A 203 10.10 33.13 16.42
CA ASP A 203 10.15 33.25 14.96
C ASP A 203 11.60 33.37 14.44
N ALA A 204 12.47 34.08 15.16
CA ALA A 204 13.88 34.21 14.79
C ALA A 204 14.63 32.86 14.77
N GLU A 205 14.30 31.93 15.68
CA GLU A 205 14.92 30.62 15.75
C GLU A 205 14.40 29.71 14.64
N LEU A 206 13.09 29.75 14.36
CA LEU A 206 12.48 29.01 13.27
C LEU A 206 13.03 29.48 11.90
N GLN A 207 13.13 30.79 11.68
CA GLN A 207 13.74 31.34 10.47
C GLN A 207 15.22 30.98 10.35
N THR A 208 15.94 30.87 11.46
CA THR A 208 17.33 30.42 11.45
C THR A 208 17.43 28.96 11.00
N TYR A 209 16.58 28.08 11.54
CA TYR A 209 16.48 26.69 11.08
C TYR A 209 16.13 26.60 9.60
N LEU A 210 15.12 27.33 9.13
CA LEU A 210 14.67 27.30 7.73
C LEU A 210 15.73 27.78 6.72
N ARG A 211 16.68 28.61 7.14
CA ARG A 211 17.82 29.02 6.28
C ARG A 211 18.86 27.93 6.11
N GLN A 212 18.98 27.04 7.10
CA GLN A 212 19.93 25.93 7.08
C GLN A 212 19.28 24.69 7.73
N PRO A 213 18.28 24.09 7.06
CA PRO A 213 17.58 22.95 7.62
C PRO A 213 18.49 21.72 7.61
N ASP A 214 18.24 20.77 8.51
CA ASP A 214 19.01 19.52 8.52
C ASP A 214 18.72 18.69 7.26
N GLU A 215 17.48 18.75 6.75
CA GLU A 215 17.08 18.18 5.46
C GLU A 215 16.35 19.23 4.61
N GLN A 216 16.63 19.30 3.30
CA GLN A 216 16.03 20.32 2.42
C GLN A 216 14.51 20.26 2.37
N THR A 217 13.92 19.08 2.55
CA THR A 217 12.47 18.87 2.54
C THR A 217 11.76 19.49 3.75
N ASP A 218 12.47 19.92 4.78
CA ASP A 218 11.88 20.36 6.05
C ASP A 218 11.11 21.66 5.89
N VAL A 219 11.60 22.49 4.98
CA VAL A 219 10.95 23.74 4.56
C VAL A 219 9.54 23.48 4.02
N LEU A 220 9.26 22.30 3.45
CA LEU A 220 7.93 21.96 2.94
C LEU A 220 6.88 21.89 4.06
N PHE A 221 7.29 21.54 5.28
CA PHE A 221 6.40 21.30 6.41
C PHE A 221 6.43 22.42 7.45
N LEU A 222 7.56 23.12 7.56
CA LEU A 222 7.82 24.11 8.62
C LEU A 222 7.65 25.57 8.18
N ALA A 223 7.57 25.84 6.86
CA ALA A 223 7.37 27.18 6.31
C ALA A 223 5.90 27.58 6.15
#